data_AF-A0A2H5QM46-F1
#
_entry.id   AF-A0A2H5QM46-F1
#
_cell.length_a   1.000
_cell.length_b   1.000
_cell.length_c   1.000
_cell.angle_alpha   90.00
_cell.angle_beta   90.00
_cell.angle_gamma   90.00
#
_symmetry.space_group_name_H-M   'P 1'
#
loop_
_entity.id
_entity.type
_entity.pdbx_description
1 polymer ?
#
loop_
_entity_poly.entity_id
_entity_poly.type
_entity_poly.pdbx_seq_one_letter_code
_entity_poly.pdbx_strand_id
1 'polypeptide(L)'
;MNEHWILSVIDIFGGKISIYDPMIDLTKNSVLVRQLLPVADMIPLVLQKIAYHETHSDCAEVILKILWPIVRVRNILQQKSDGDRGAFLLWYLEVLAHGFDVNSYCQQDRVKQF
;
A
#
# COMPACT_ATOMS: atom_id res chain seq x y z
N MET A 1 21.70 9.71 4.66
CA MET A 1 20.49 9.06 4.12
C MET A 1 19.31 9.77 4.76
N ASN A 2 18.40 10.32 3.98
CA ASN A 2 17.15 10.83 4.54
C ASN A 2 16.27 9.62 4.86
N GLU A 3 15.89 9.46 6.12
CA GLU A 3 14.89 8.48 6.55
C GLU A 3 13.56 8.87 5.91
N HIS A 4 13.20 8.16 4.83
CA HIS A 4 11.93 8.31 4.13
C HIS A 4 11.08 7.09 4.42
N TRP A 5 9.89 7.33 4.94
CA TRP A 5 8.96 6.26 5.26
C TRP A 5 7.93 6.14 4.14
N ILE A 6 7.64 4.90 3.76
CA ILE A 6 6.56 4.55 2.83
C ILE A 6 5.65 3.50 3.48
N LEU A 7 4.40 3.43 3.05
CA LEU A 7 3.47 2.38 3.46
C LEU A 7 3.20 1.46 2.28
N SER A 8 3.46 0.17 2.46
CA SER A 8 3.08 -0.88 1.51
C SER A 8 1.91 -1.67 2.06
N VAL A 9 0.83 -1.78 1.29
CA VAL A 9 -0.36 -2.57 1.64
C VAL A 9 -0.46 -3.78 0.74
N ILE A 10 -0.55 -4.96 1.34
CA ILE A 10 -0.67 -6.24 0.66
C ILE A 10 -2.15 -6.64 0.68
N ASP A 11 -2.77 -6.64 -0.50
CA ASP A 11 -4.13 -7.12 -0.71
C ASP A 11 -4.09 -8.58 -1.15
N ILE A 12 -4.39 -9.49 -0.23
CA ILE A 12 -4.32 -10.93 -0.46
C ILE A 12 -5.40 -11.40 -1.43
N PHE A 13 -6.60 -10.83 -1.34
CA PHE A 13 -7.73 -11.21 -2.20
C PHE A 13 -7.53 -10.70 -3.62
N GLY A 14 -7.01 -9.48 -3.78
CA GLY A 14 -6.69 -8.90 -5.08
C GLY A 14 -5.32 -9.29 -5.64
N GLY A 15 -4.47 -9.92 -4.82
CA GLY A 15 -3.11 -10.34 -5.19
C GLY A 15 -2.24 -9.18 -5.64
N LYS A 16 -2.27 -8.06 -4.92
CA LYS A 16 -1.53 -6.84 -5.29
C LYS A 16 -0.83 -6.22 -4.10
N ILE A 17 0.28 -5.55 -4.37
CA ILE A 17 0.98 -4.72 -3.39
C ILE A 17 0.84 -3.26 -3.82
N SER A 18 0.23 -2.44 -2.97
CA SER A 18 0.06 -1.01 -3.21
C SER A 18 1.05 -0.21 -2.38
N ILE A 19 1.76 0.74 -2.99
CA ILE A 19 2.72 1.62 -2.32
C ILE A 19 2.09 3.01 -2.17
N TYR A 20 1.96 3.46 -0.94
CA TYR A 20 1.55 4.80 -0.56
C TYR A 20 2.80 5.58 -0.17
N ASP A 21 3.13 6.58 -0.99
CA ASP A 21 4.30 7.42 -0.81
C ASP A 21 3.86 8.88 -0.61
N PRO A 22 4.11 9.46 0.59
CA PRO A 22 3.77 10.84 0.87
C PRO A 22 4.67 11.87 0.19
N MET A 23 5.80 11.46 -0.41
CA MET A 23 6.73 12.32 -1.15
C MET A 23 7.16 11.68 -2.46
N ILE A 24 6.28 11.75 -3.46
CA ILE A 24 6.40 11.01 -4.71
C ILE A 24 7.69 11.30 -5.50
N ASP A 25 8.21 12.53 -5.36
CA ASP A 25 9.38 13.02 -6.07
C ASP A 25 10.72 12.60 -5.43
N LEU A 26 10.70 12.14 -4.17
CA LEU A 26 11.93 11.82 -3.43
C LEU A 26 12.55 10.49 -3.88
N THR A 27 11.71 9.48 -4.16
CA THR A 27 12.15 8.14 -4.58
C THR A 27 11.53 7.75 -5.91
N LYS A 28 12.36 7.24 -6.83
CA LYS A 28 11.89 6.73 -8.13
C LYS A 28 11.06 5.46 -7.94
N ASN A 29 9.98 5.34 -8.70
CA ASN A 29 9.10 4.17 -8.68
C ASN A 29 9.85 2.84 -8.88
N SER A 30 10.81 2.81 -9.82
CA SER A 30 11.59 1.59 -10.09
C SER A 30 12.43 1.11 -8.92
N VAL A 31 12.88 2.03 -8.06
CA VAL A 31 13.64 1.69 -6.84
C VAL A 31 12.72 1.00 -5.83
N LEU A 32 11.55 1.60 -5.57
CA LEU A 32 10.56 1.05 -4.63
C LEU A 32 10.05 -0.32 -5.08
N VAL A 33 9.70 -0.45 -6.37
CA VAL A 33 9.27 -1.72 -6.95
C VAL A 33 10.36 -2.78 -6.78
N ARG A 34 11.62 -2.46 -7.13
CA ARG A 34 12.73 -3.41 -6.99
C ARG A 34 12.95 -3.86 -5.54
N GLN A 35 12.78 -2.98 -4.57
CA GLN A 35 12.90 -3.30 -3.15
C GLN A 35 11.79 -4.24 -2.65
N LEU A 36 10.59 -4.16 -3.24
CA LEU A 36 9.44 -4.97 -2.85
C LEU A 36 9.28 -6.27 -3.64
N LEU A 37 10.05 -6.48 -4.72
CA LEU A 37 10.03 -7.73 -5.48
C LEU A 37 10.17 -8.99 -4.60
N PRO A 38 11.14 -9.08 -3.66
CA PRO A 38 11.25 -10.25 -2.80
C PRO A 38 10.01 -10.50 -1.95
N VAL A 39 9.29 -9.44 -1.54
CA VAL A 39 8.03 -9.56 -0.79
C VAL A 39 6.92 -10.07 -1.70
N ALA A 40 6.80 -9.52 -2.91
CA ALA A 40 5.81 -9.96 -3.90
C ALA A 40 5.98 -11.44 -4.28
N ASP A 41 7.22 -11.91 -4.39
CA ASP A 41 7.51 -13.32 -4.69
C ASP A 41 7.27 -14.23 -3.47
N MET A 42 7.58 -13.75 -2.27
CA MET A 42 7.48 -14.54 -1.04
C MET A 42 6.03 -14.76 -0.56
N ILE A 43 5.17 -13.75 -0.65
CA ILE A 43 3.81 -13.82 -0.08
C ILE A 43 2.98 -14.97 -0.67
N PRO A 44 2.88 -15.16 -2.00
CA PRO A 44 2.16 -16.28 -2.59
C PRO A 44 2.68 -17.63 -2.09
N LEU A 45 4.02 -17.77 -1.96
CA LEU A 45 4.66 -19.00 -1.48
C LEU A 45 4.31 -19.29 -0.02
N VAL A 46 4.30 -18.27 0.84
CA VAL A 46 3.89 -18.40 2.25
C VAL A 46 2.42 -18.81 2.34
N LEU A 47 1.54 -18.16 1.58
CA LEU A 47 0.11 -18.46 1.57
C LEU A 47 -0.19 -19.88 1.07
N GLN A 48 0.54 -20.36 0.06
CA GLN A 48 0.47 -21.75 -0.38
C GLN A 48 0.97 -22.71 0.70
N LYS A 49 2.10 -22.38 1.35
CA LYS A 49 2.71 -23.24 2.37
C LYS A 49 1.82 -23.46 3.60
N ILE A 50 1.03 -22.45 3.97
CA ILE A 50 0.07 -22.54 5.08
C ILE A 50 -1.33 -23.00 4.63
N ALA A 51 -1.47 -23.42 3.36
CA ALA A 51 -2.74 -23.85 2.78
C ALA A 51 -3.89 -22.82 2.91
N TYR A 52 -3.57 -21.53 2.83
CA TYR A 52 -4.56 -20.45 3.01
C TYR A 52 -5.76 -20.58 2.05
N HIS A 53 -5.49 -21.02 0.82
CA HIS A 53 -6.48 -21.23 -0.24
C HIS A 53 -7.52 -22.33 0.08
N GLU A 54 -7.23 -23.26 0.99
CA GLU A 54 -8.19 -24.32 1.37
C GLU A 54 -9.37 -23.76 2.18
N THR A 55 -9.12 -22.68 2.94
CA THR A 55 -10.14 -22.01 3.76
C THR A 55 -10.73 -20.76 3.08
N HIS A 56 -10.08 -20.29 2.01
CA HIS A 56 -10.45 -19.09 1.25
C HIS A 56 -10.41 -19.40 -0.26
N SER A 57 -11.32 -20.26 -0.70
CA SER A 57 -11.37 -20.75 -2.09
C SER A 57 -11.57 -19.65 -3.13
N ASP A 58 -12.16 -18.53 -2.71
CA ASP A 58 -12.40 -17.32 -3.49
C ASP A 58 -11.11 -16.63 -3.95
N CYS A 59 -10.00 -16.76 -3.22
CA CYS A 59 -8.70 -16.19 -3.60
C CYS A 59 -7.66 -17.23 -4.06
N ALA A 60 -8.06 -18.50 -4.23
CA ALA A 60 -7.14 -19.58 -4.62
C ALA A 60 -6.41 -19.29 -5.94
N GLU A 61 -7.13 -18.85 -6.99
CA GLU A 61 -6.53 -18.53 -8.28
C GLU A 61 -5.50 -17.39 -8.18
N VAL A 62 -5.75 -16.43 -7.29
CA VAL A 62 -4.89 -15.27 -7.06
C VAL A 62 -3.62 -15.67 -6.31
N ILE A 63 -3.74 -16.54 -5.30
CA ILE A 63 -2.60 -17.07 -4.53
C ILE A 63 -1.70 -17.97 -5.38
N LEU A 64 -2.28 -18.68 -6.35
CA LEU A 64 -1.51 -19.52 -7.27
C LEU A 64 -0.78 -18.69 -8.35
N LYS A 65 -1.14 -17.41 -8.55
CA LYS A 65 -0.38 -16.49 -9.41
C LYS A 65 0.86 -16.01 -8.64
N ILE A 66 2.03 -16.29 -9.21
CA ILE A 66 3.33 -15.99 -8.59
C ILE A 66 3.72 -14.50 -8.72
N LEU A 67 3.09 -13.76 -9.63
CA LEU A 67 3.49 -12.38 -9.95
C LEU A 67 2.42 -11.37 -9.51
N TRP A 68 2.41 -11.07 -8.21
CA TRP A 68 1.53 -10.03 -7.68
C TRP A 68 2.01 -8.65 -8.13
N PRO A 69 1.21 -7.85 -8.86
CA PRO A 69 1.62 -6.52 -9.29
C PRO A 69 1.94 -5.61 -8.09
N ILE A 70 3.06 -4.90 -8.21
CA ILE A 70 3.45 -3.84 -7.29
C ILE A 70 3.10 -2.49 -7.94
N VAL A 71 2.18 -1.76 -7.33
CA VAL A 71 1.62 -0.52 -7.88
C VAL A 71 1.82 0.62 -6.90
N ARG A 72 2.52 1.67 -7.33
CA ARG A 72 2.57 2.92 -6.58
C ARG A 72 1.31 3.73 -6.84
N VAL A 73 0.57 4.02 -5.77
CA VAL A 73 -0.67 4.78 -5.84
C VAL A 73 -0.31 6.23 -6.18
N ARG A 74 -0.98 6.76 -7.20
CA ARG A 74 -0.78 8.15 -7.67
C ARG A 74 -1.91 9.04 -7.18
N ASN A 75 -1.70 10.35 -7.27
CA ASN A 75 -2.69 11.38 -6.94
C ASN A 75 -3.16 11.38 -5.48
N ILE A 76 -2.38 10.77 -4.58
CA ILE A 76 -2.62 10.79 -3.13
C ILE A 76 -2.07 12.06 -2.51
N LEU A 77 -2.64 12.45 -1.36
CA LEU A 77 -2.26 13.65 -0.63
C LEU A 77 -0.74 13.65 -0.37
N GLN A 78 -0.03 14.67 -0.87
CA GLN A 78 1.42 14.75 -0.66
C GLN A 78 1.70 15.55 0.62
N GLN A 79 2.67 15.09 1.39
CA GLN A 79 3.16 15.81 2.56
C GLN A 79 3.85 17.10 2.11
N LYS A 80 3.35 18.25 2.58
CA LYS A 80 3.87 19.58 2.20
C LYS A 80 4.85 20.19 3.21
N SER A 81 4.87 19.69 4.43
CA SER A 81 5.71 20.20 5.53
C SER A 81 6.61 19.10 6.08
N ASP A 82 7.82 19.45 6.52
CA ASP A 82 8.81 18.53 7.13
C ASP A 82 8.42 17.95 8.52
N GLY A 83 7.16 18.10 8.95
CA GLY A 83 6.64 17.47 10.16
C GLY A 83 6.70 15.93 10.12
N ASP A 84 6.44 15.27 11.25
CA ASP A 84 6.66 13.83 11.44
C ASP A 84 6.15 12.96 10.27
N ARG A 85 7.07 12.53 9.41
CA ARG A 85 6.82 11.72 8.20
C ARG A 85 6.04 10.44 8.51
N GLY A 86 6.19 9.92 9.73
CA GLY A 86 5.45 8.75 10.22
C GLY A 86 3.97 9.03 10.51
N ALA A 87 3.61 10.23 11.00
CA ALA A 87 2.21 10.56 11.33
C ALA A 87 1.32 10.55 10.09
N PHE A 88 1.86 10.98 8.96
CA PHE A 88 1.15 10.99 7.69
C PHE A 88 0.89 9.58 7.14
N LEU A 89 1.81 8.63 7.37
CA LEU A 89 1.58 7.22 7.06
C LEU A 89 0.58 6.56 8.00
N LEU A 90 0.58 6.92 9.28
CA LEU A 90 -0.42 6.43 10.23
C LEU A 90 -1.82 6.86 9.83
N TRP A 91 -1.97 8.09 9.32
CA TRP A 91 -3.22 8.55 8.75
C TRP A 91 -3.66 7.73 7.53
N TYR A 92 -2.77 7.45 6.58
CA TYR A 92 -3.09 6.54 5.46
C TYR A 92 -3.55 5.17 5.96
N LEU A 93 -2.84 4.61 6.94
CA LEU A 93 -3.18 3.32 7.52
C LEU A 93 -4.58 3.35 8.16
N GLU A 94 -4.90 4.40 8.91
CA GLU A 94 -6.22 4.57 9.54
C GLU A 94 -7.34 4.65 8.49
N VAL A 95 -7.16 5.47 7.46
CA VAL A 95 -8.17 5.61 6.39
C VAL A 95 -8.40 4.29 5.67
N LEU A 96 -7.31 3.58 5.33
CA LEU A 96 -7.38 2.28 4.64
C LEU A 96 -7.97 1.18 5.53
N ALA A 97 -7.67 1.17 6.83
CA ALA A 97 -8.23 0.21 7.78
C ALA A 97 -9.76 0.33 7.93
N HIS A 98 -10.30 1.54 7.73
CA HIS A 98 -11.75 1.78 7.69
C HIS A 98 -12.37 1.50 6.31
N GLY A 99 -11.57 1.04 5.33
CA GLY A 99 -12.05 0.73 3.98
C GLY A 99 -12.31 1.95 3.11
N PHE A 100 -11.82 3.13 3.49
CA PHE A 100 -11.97 4.36 2.70
C PHE A 100 -10.82 4.50 1.70
N ASP A 101 -11.11 5.15 0.56
CA ASP A 101 -10.04 5.61 -0.32
C ASP A 101 -9.33 6.81 0.33
N VAL A 102 -8.00 6.80 0.29
CA VAL A 102 -7.12 7.86 0.81
C VAL A 102 -7.47 9.23 0.25
N ASN A 103 -8.04 9.30 -0.96
CA ASN A 103 -8.46 10.57 -1.57
C ASN A 103 -9.82 11.08 -1.05
N SER A 104 -10.64 10.23 -0.42
CA SER A 104 -12.00 10.57 0.01
C SER A 104 -12.04 11.65 1.09
N TYR A 105 -11.06 11.65 1.99
CA TYR A 105 -11.01 12.61 3.11
C TYR A 105 -10.66 14.04 2.67
N CYS A 106 -10.06 14.21 1.48
CA CYS A 106 -9.76 15.53 0.92
C CYS A 106 -11.03 16.35 0.60
N GLN A 107 -12.21 15.70 0.56
CA GLN A 107 -13.50 16.37 0.41
C GLN A 107 -14.15 16.76 1.74
N GLN A 108 -13.82 16.09 2.86
CA GLN A 108 -14.46 16.40 4.15
C GLN A 108 -13.87 17.66 4.80
N ASP A 109 -12.58 17.93 4.62
CA ASP A 109 -11.93 19.15 5.15
C ASP A 109 -12.20 20.41 4.32
N ARG A 110 -12.85 20.29 3.15
CA ARG A 110 -13.42 21.47 2.45
C ARG A 110 -14.80 21.88 2.95
N VAL A 111 -15.45 21.07 3.81
CA VAL A 111 -16.82 21.31 4.29
C VAL A 111 -16.89 21.66 5.78
N LYS A 112 -15.76 21.73 6.49
CA LYS A 112 -15.71 22.22 7.87
C LYS A 112 -14.71 23.37 8.02
N GLN A 113 -15.03 24.48 7.38
CA GLN A 113 -14.67 25.80 7.91
C GLN A 113 -15.88 26.29 8.72
N PHE A 114 -15.80 26.10 10.04
CA PHE A 114 -16.51 26.93 11.02
C PHE A 114 -15.46 27.76 11.74
#